data_AF-A0A1G9Z1L5-F1
#
_entry.id   AF-A0A1G9Z1L5-F1
#
_cell.length_a   1.000
_cell.length_b   1.000
_cell.length_c   1.000
_cell.angle_alpha   90.00
_cell.angle_beta   90.00
_cell.angle_gamma   90.00
#
_symmetry.space_group_name_H-M   'P 1'
#
loop_
_entity.id
_entity.type
_entity.pdbx_description
1 polymer ?
#
loop_
_entity_poly.entity_id
_entity_poly.type
_entity_poly.pdbx_seq_one_letter_code
_entity_poly.pdbx_strand_id
1 'polypeptide(L)' 'MTNTKLVVTVKEFAAMTGIGQNRVREFCYLPDFPASKEGNRFIIHVKAANEWLRRRASAKTGVNTAGLKRFLP' A
#
# COMPACT_ATOMS: atom_id res chain seq x y z
N MET A 1 10.31 -15.07 -18.10
CA MET A 1 9.54 -15.54 -16.93
C MET A 1 9.40 -14.38 -15.96
N THR A 2 8.23 -13.78 -15.83
CA THR A 2 8.01 -12.69 -14.86
C THR A 2 8.03 -13.29 -13.46
N ASN A 3 9.14 -13.11 -12.73
CA ASN A 3 9.26 -13.46 -11.32
C ASN A 3 8.35 -12.51 -10.52
N THR A 4 7.06 -12.82 -10.48
CA THR A 4 6.07 -12.02 -9.77
C THR A 4 6.23 -12.29 -8.28
N LYS A 5 6.97 -11.43 -7.60
CA LYS A 5 7.09 -11.44 -6.14
C LYS A 5 5.69 -11.44 -5.52
N LEU A 6 5.45 -12.36 -4.59
CA LEU A 6 4.17 -12.44 -3.86
C LEU A 6 3.99 -11.21 -2.96
N VAL A 7 5.09 -10.81 -2.30
CA VAL A 7 5.16 -9.68 -1.40
C VAL A 7 6.32 -8.77 -1.75
N VAL A 8 6.16 -7.48 -1.50
CA VAL A 8 7.16 -6.45 -1.82
C VAL A 8 7.25 -5.40 -0.73
N THR A 9 8.37 -4.68 -0.68
CA THR A 9 8.53 -3.53 0.21
C THR A 9 7.75 -2.30 -0.30
N VAL A 10 7.56 -1.30 0.56
CA VAL A 10 6.98 0.01 0.20
C VAL A 10 7.69 0.63 -1.02
N LYS A 11 9.03 0.58 -1.04
CA LYS A 11 9.84 1.16 -2.13
C LYS A 11 9.58 0.46 -3.46
N GLU A 12 9.52 -0.87 -3.45
CA GLU A 12 9.23 -1.66 -4.64
C GLU A 12 7.79 -1.43 -5.11
N PHE A 13 6.82 -1.44 -4.21
CA PHE A 13 5.41 -1.20 -4.56
C PHE A 13 5.18 0.20 -5.13
N ALA A 14 5.87 1.21 -4.60
CA ALA A 14 5.88 2.57 -5.14
C ALA A 14 6.41 2.61 -6.58
N ALA A 15 7.54 1.95 -6.84
CA ALA A 15 8.10 1.85 -8.19
C ALA A 15 7.18 1.10 -9.16
N MET A 16 6.48 0.05 -8.69
CA MET A 16 5.55 -0.73 -9.52
C MET A 16 4.27 0.03 -9.87
N THR A 17 3.74 0.82 -8.94
CA THR A 17 2.44 1.50 -9.09
C THR A 17 2.57 2.93 -9.58
N GLY A 18 3.77 3.52 -9.55
CA GLY A 18 4.00 4.94 -9.80
C GLY A 18 3.51 5.86 -8.67
N ILE A 19 3.00 5.30 -7.56
CA ILE A 19 2.54 6.06 -6.40
C ILE A 19 3.76 6.46 -5.55
N GLY A 20 3.82 7.70 -5.10
CA GLY A 20 4.90 8.18 -4.23
C GLY A 20 5.08 7.33 -2.97
N GLN A 21 6.33 7.06 -2.60
CA GLN A 21 6.67 6.15 -1.50
C GLN A 21 6.02 6.53 -0.16
N ASN A 22 5.95 7.83 0.15
CA ASN A 22 5.28 8.30 1.36
C ASN A 22 3.79 7.94 1.37
N ARG A 23 3.12 8.02 0.22
CA ARG A 23 1.70 7.70 0.08
C ARG A 23 1.45 6.20 0.19
N VAL A 24 2.32 5.37 -0.40
CA VAL A 24 2.28 3.92 -0.18
C VAL A 24 2.49 3.57 1.29
N ARG A 25 3.41 4.27 1.97
CA ARG A 25 3.66 4.08 3.40
C ARG A 25 2.43 4.46 4.22
N GLU A 26 1.75 5.55 3.89
CA GLU A 26 0.48 5.94 4.50
C GLU A 26 -0.58 4.84 4.36
N PHE A 27 -0.67 4.19 3.18
CA PHE A 27 -1.61 3.07 2.99
C PHE A 27 -1.33 1.90 3.93
N CYS A 28 -0.06 1.63 4.24
CA CYS A 28 0.31 0.53 5.14
C CYS A 28 -0.18 0.71 6.58
N TYR A 29 -0.62 1.90 6.97
CA TYR A 29 -1.25 2.15 8.27
C TYR A 29 -2.78 2.01 8.23
N LEU A 30 -3.37 1.86 7.04
CA LEU A 30 -4.81 1.61 6.92
C LEU A 30 -5.12 0.16 7.31
N PRO A 31 -6.13 -0.07 8.17
CA PRO A 31 -6.47 -1.41 8.65
C PRO A 31 -6.95 -2.34 7.52
N ASP A 32 -7.48 -1.78 6.43
CA ASP A 32 -7.99 -2.50 5.26
C ASP A 32 -6.96 -2.69 4.15
N PHE A 33 -5.75 -2.13 4.29
CA PHE A 33 -4.70 -2.29 3.29
C PHE A 33 -3.91 -3.59 3.55
N PRO A 34 -3.65 -4.42 2.51
CA PRO A 34 -3.04 -5.73 2.68
C PRO A 34 -1.51 -5.63 2.82
N ALA A 35 -1.08 -5.09 3.95
CA ALA A 35 0.31 -5.02 4.37
C ALA A 35 0.49 -5.58 5.79
N SER A 36 1.64 -6.21 6.02
CA SER A 36 2.07 -6.69 7.33
C SER A 36 3.33 -5.97 7.77
N LYS A 37 3.46 -5.69 9.07
CA LYS A 37 4.64 -5.04 9.64
C LYS A 37 5.61 -6.10 10.16
N GLU A 38 6.69 -6.31 9.43
CA GLU A 38 7.77 -7.22 9.79
C GLU A 38 8.93 -6.41 10.38
N GLY A 39 8.96 -6.33 11.72
CA GLY A 39 9.90 -5.49 12.45
C GLY A 39 9.76 -4.00 12.09
N ASN A 40 10.80 -3.43 11.46
CA ASN A 40 10.80 -2.03 11.03
C ASN A 40 10.37 -1.83 9.56
N ARG A 41 9.93 -2.89 8.87
CA ARG A 41 9.55 -2.83 7.45
C ARG A 41 8.10 -3.22 7.25
N PHE A 42 7.46 -2.60 6.25
CA PHE A 42 6.17 -3.04 5.75
C PHE A 42 6.37 -3.96 4.54
N ILE A 43 5.65 -5.07 4.56
CA ILE A 43 5.60 -6.09 3.53
C ILE A 43 4.20 -6.08 2.93
N ILE A 44 4.09 -5.79 1.65
CA ILE A 44 2.83 -5.54 0.94
C ILE A 44 2.52 -6.73 0.03
N HIS A 45 1.34 -7.33 0.16
CA HIS A 45 0.92 -8.41 -0.72
C HIS A 45 0.45 -7.86 -2.08
N VAL A 46 1.20 -8.13 -3.14
CA VAL A 46 1.06 -7.46 -4.45
C VAL A 46 -0.35 -7.60 -5.02
N LYS A 47 -0.87 -8.84 -5.09
CA LYS A 47 -2.18 -9.12 -5.71
C LYS A 47 -3.33 -8.42 -4.98
N ALA A 48 -3.39 -8.57 -3.66
CA ALA A 48 -4.41 -7.94 -2.82
C ALA A 48 -4.30 -6.40 -2.84
N ALA A 49 -3.09 -5.84 -2.80
CA ALA A 49 -2.91 -4.39 -2.81
C ALA A 49 -3.35 -3.77 -4.14
N ASN A 50 -3.10 -4.45 -5.26
CA ASN A 50 -3.60 -4.04 -6.56
C ASN A 50 -5.13 -4.11 -6.64
N GLU A 51 -5.73 -5.16 -6.10
CA GLU A 51 -7.19 -5.29 -6.05
C GLU A 51 -7.82 -4.18 -5.20
N TRP A 52 -7.22 -3.87 -4.05
CA TRP A 52 -7.62 -2.77 -3.19
C TRP A 52 -7.59 -1.42 -3.92
N LEU A 53 -6.54 -1.14 -4.70
CA LEU A 53 -6.44 0.07 -5.52
C LEU A 53 -7.54 0.12 -6.59
N ARG A 54 -7.80 -1.00 -7.28
CA ARG A 54 -8.85 -1.09 -8.31
C ARG A 54 -10.25 -0.82 -7.75
N ARG A 55 -10.55 -1.38 -6.57
CA ARG A 55 -11.82 -1.17 -5.88
C ARG A 55 -12.03 0.32 -5.55
N ARG A 56 -11.01 0.99 -5.03
CA ARG A 56 -11.08 2.44 -4.72
C ARG A 56 -11.20 3.31 -5.96
N ALA A 57 -10.47 2.99 -7.03
CA ALA A 57 -10.59 3.69 -8.30
C ALA A 57 -12.02 3.58 -8.87
N SER A 58 -12.61 2.38 -8.80
CA SER A 58 -13.99 2.13 -9.28
C SER A 58 -15.03 2.84 -8.44
N ALA A 59 -14.85 2.88 -7.12
CA ALA A 59 -15.75 3.57 -6.20
C ALA A 59 -15.62 5.10 -6.26
N LYS A 60 -14.62 5.65 -6.98
CA LYS A 60 -14.25 7.08 -6.98
C LYS A 60 -14.01 7.64 -5.56
N THR A 61 -13.69 6.77 -4.61
CA THR A 61 -13.44 7.14 -3.22
C THR A 61 -11.97 7.47 -3.04
N GLY A 62 -11.68 8.71 -2.62
CA GLY A 62 -10.34 9.09 -2.18
C GLY A 62 -9.92 8.38 -0.89
N VAL A 63 -8.66 8.56 -0.51
CA VAL A 63 -8.15 8.12 0.80
C VAL A 63 -8.22 9.32 1.74
N ASN A 64 -8.94 9.23 2.85
CA ASN A 64 -8.94 10.27 3.89
C ASN A 64 -7.59 10.23 4.64
N THR A 65 -6.60 10.96 4.10
CA THR A 65 -5.26 11.07 4.68
C THR A 65 -5.20 11.98 5.91
N ALA A 66 -6.23 12.81 6.16
CA ALA A 66 -6.27 13.64 7.35
C ALA A 66 -6.38 12.80 8.64
N GLY A 67 -7.08 11.66 8.58
CA GLY A 67 -7.14 10.70 9.70
C GLY A 67 -5.86 9.88 9.89
N LEU A 68 -5.04 9.73 8.84
CA LEU A 68 -3.80 8.94 8.85
C LEU A 68 -2.64 9.63 9.60
N LYS A 69 -2.60 10.97 9.61
CA LYS A 69 -1.60 11.75 10.36
C LYS A 69 -1.55 11.43 11.86
N ARG A 70 -2.62 10.84 12.43
CA ARG A 70 -2.69 10.50 13.85
C ARG A 70 -1.96 9.20 14.21
N PHE A 71 -1.60 8.38 13.21
CA PHE A 71 -1.00 7.05 13.40
C PHE A 71 0.44 6.95 12.84
N LEU A 72 0.90 8.00 12.15
CA LEU A 72 2.30 8.13 11.76
C LEU A 72 3.10 8.62 12.98
N PRO A 73 4.13 7.87 13.43
CA PRO A 73 5.02 8.33 14.49
C PRO A 73 5.85 9.54 14.06
#